data_AF-A0A951XXI3-F1
#
_entry.id   AF-A0A951XXI3-F1
#
_cell.length_a   1.000
_cell.length_b   1.000
_cell.length_c   1.000
_cell.angle_alpha   90.00
_cell.angle_beta   90.00
_cell.angle_gamma   90.00
#
_symmetry.space_group_name_H-M   'P 1'
#
loop_
_entity.id
_entity.type
_entity.pdbx_description
1 polymer ?
#
loop_
_entity_poly.entity_id
_entity_poly.type
_entity_poly.pdbx_seq_one_letter_code
_entity_poly.pdbx_strand_id
1 'polypeptide(L)'
;MESHEDDLRSEINDEAKVRAIQDDHRQVDLGPATRALLDFAVKVTTKPRELSCNDVAALRRAGFCDEDILDAAQLVGYFNYANRVMDALGIAPEPEMRYRPPE
;
A
#
# COMPACT_ATOMS: atom_id res chain seq x y z
N MET A 1 -1.37 -4.50 9.73
CA MET A 1 -0.53 -5.70 9.45
C MET A 1 0.90 -5.23 9.50
N GLU A 2 1.52 -5.35 10.67
CA GLU A 2 2.83 -4.75 11.00
C GLU A 2 4.00 -5.43 10.24
N SER A 3 3.78 -6.62 9.68
CA SER A 3 4.75 -7.36 8.85
C SER A 3 5.37 -6.59 7.68
N HIS A 4 4.61 -5.74 6.98
CA HIS A 4 5.10 -5.04 5.78
C HIS A 4 5.79 -3.72 6.12
N GLU A 5 5.68 -3.28 7.37
CA GLU A 5 6.36 -2.07 7.83
C GLU A 5 7.87 -2.31 7.94
N ASP A 6 8.31 -3.48 8.43
CA ASP A 6 9.73 -3.80 8.54
C ASP A 6 10.42 -3.86 7.17
N ASP A 7 9.74 -4.43 6.17
CA ASP A 7 10.22 -4.42 4.78
C ASP A 7 10.36 -2.97 4.26
N LEU A 8 9.35 -2.13 4.48
CA LEU A 8 9.38 -0.73 4.06
C LEU A 8 10.49 0.08 4.74
N ARG A 9 10.74 -0.17 6.04
CA ARG A 9 11.87 0.43 6.77
C ARG A 9 13.20 0.06 6.14
N SER A 10 13.38 -1.21 5.77
CA SER A 10 14.62 -1.70 5.16
C SER A 10 14.91 -1.03 3.80
N GLU A 11 13.87 -0.69 3.04
CA GLU A 11 14.00 -0.07 1.71
C GLU A 11 14.21 1.45 1.76
N ILE A 12 13.49 2.17 2.64
CA ILE A 12 13.49 3.63 2.66
C ILE A 12 14.64 4.21 3.50
N ASN A 13 15.13 3.47 4.51
CA ASN A 13 16.20 3.87 5.43
C ASN A 13 16.04 5.31 6.01
N ASP A 14 14.80 5.73 6.22
CA ASP A 14 14.38 7.00 6.83
C ASP A 14 13.09 6.78 7.63
N GLU A 15 13.25 6.60 8.95
CA GLU A 15 12.15 6.32 9.89
C GLU A 15 11.07 7.40 9.88
N ALA A 16 11.45 8.67 9.75
CA ALA A 16 10.49 9.77 9.74
C ALA A 16 9.64 9.72 8.47
N LYS A 17 10.27 9.41 7.33
CA LYS A 17 9.57 9.24 6.06
C LYS A 17 8.68 8.01 6.06
N VAL A 18 9.12 6.88 6.61
CA VAL A 18 8.31 5.65 6.74
C VAL A 18 7.04 5.93 7.54
N ARG A 19 7.16 6.56 8.72
CA ARG A 19 6.00 6.93 9.54
C ARG A 19 5.04 7.87 8.81
N ALA A 20 5.58 8.88 8.13
CA ALA A 20 4.75 9.81 7.37
C ALA A 20 4.01 9.12 6.22
N ILE A 21 4.61 8.10 5.56
CA ILE A 21 3.94 7.30 4.53
C ILE A 21 2.81 6.45 5.13
N GLN A 22 3.04 5.84 6.29
CA GLN A 22 2.06 5.01 6.98
C GLN A 22 0.83 5.82 7.44
N ASP A 23 1.07 7.01 7.98
CA ASP A 23 0.00 7.90 8.45
C ASP A 23 -0.79 8.46 7.27
N ASP A 24 -0.10 9.08 6.32
CA ASP A 24 -0.69 9.64 5.12
C ASP A 24 0.36 9.88 4.03
N HIS A 25 0.45 8.95 3.07
CA HIS A 25 1.40 9.05 1.94
C HIS A 25 1.30 10.37 1.16
N ARG A 26 0.16 11.08 1.25
CA ARG A 26 -0.03 12.36 0.57
C ARG A 26 0.76 13.50 1.21
N GLN A 27 1.25 13.34 2.43
CA GLN A 27 2.08 14.33 3.12
C GLN A 27 3.57 14.23 2.76
N VAL A 28 3.96 13.16 2.06
CA VAL A 28 5.35 12.90 1.67
C VAL A 28 5.56 13.19 0.18
N ASP A 29 6.67 13.83 -0.16
CA ASP A 29 7.09 13.94 -1.56
C ASP A 29 7.71 12.60 -2.01
N LEU A 30 6.91 11.85 -2.75
CA LEU A 30 7.24 10.53 -3.30
C LEU A 30 7.42 10.57 -4.82
N GLY A 31 7.32 11.75 -5.44
CA GLY A 31 7.19 11.91 -6.87
C GLY A 31 5.81 11.53 -7.42
N PRO A 32 5.49 11.96 -8.65
CA PRO A 32 4.16 11.82 -9.23
C PRO A 32 3.76 10.37 -9.52
N ALA A 33 4.71 9.51 -9.93
CA ALA A 33 4.43 8.10 -10.25
C ALA A 33 4.04 7.30 -9.00
N THR A 34 4.86 7.36 -7.95
CA THR A 34 4.58 6.70 -6.67
C THR A 34 3.28 7.18 -6.05
N ARG A 35 3.00 8.49 -6.11
CA ARG A 35 1.73 9.04 -5.63
C ARG A 35 0.53 8.47 -6.39
N ALA A 36 0.59 8.42 -7.72
CA ALA A 36 -0.49 7.86 -8.53
C ALA A 36 -0.74 6.37 -8.20
N LEU A 37 0.32 5.59 -7.98
CA LEU A 37 0.22 4.18 -7.60
C LEU A 37 -0.43 4.01 -6.21
N LEU A 38 -0.02 4.80 -5.22
CA LEU A 38 -0.58 4.74 -3.87
C LEU A 38 -2.03 5.25 -3.83
N ASP A 39 -2.37 6.30 -4.58
CA ASP A 39 -3.76 6.77 -4.71
C ASP A 39 -4.66 5.70 -5.32
N PHE A 40 -4.15 4.97 -6.33
CA PHE A 40 -4.85 3.82 -6.91
C PHE A 40 -5.04 2.71 -5.86
N ALA A 41 -4.00 2.33 -5.11
CA ALA A 41 -4.07 1.31 -4.08
C ALA A 41 -5.10 1.66 -2.97
N VAL A 42 -5.12 2.92 -2.53
CA VAL A 42 -6.12 3.43 -1.58
C VAL A 42 -7.52 3.33 -2.14
N LYS A 43 -7.73 3.71 -3.41
CA LYS A 43 -9.05 3.65 -4.05
C LYS A 43 -9.55 2.21 -4.24
N VAL A 44 -8.68 1.28 -4.66
CA VAL A 44 -9.01 -0.16 -4.73
C VAL A 44 -9.46 -0.70 -3.38
N THR A 45 -8.81 -0.27 -2.30
CA THR A 45 -9.09 -0.74 -0.94
C THR A 45 -10.37 -0.17 -0.36
N THR A 46 -10.59 1.14 -0.52
CA THR A 46 -11.65 1.88 0.20
C THR A 46 -12.91 2.12 -0.63
N LYS A 47 -12.76 2.22 -1.96
CA LYS A 47 -13.81 2.59 -2.91
C LYS A 47 -13.78 1.75 -4.19
N PRO A 48 -13.71 0.41 -4.11
CA PRO A 48 -13.56 -0.44 -5.29
C PRO A 48 -14.71 -0.28 -6.30
N ARG A 49 -15.91 0.09 -5.86
CA ARG A 49 -17.07 0.33 -6.73
C ARG A 49 -17.01 1.64 -7.53
N GLU A 50 -16.10 2.55 -7.18
CA GLU A 50 -15.87 3.81 -7.88
C GLU A 50 -14.70 3.72 -8.87
N LEU A 51 -14.03 2.56 -8.98
CA LEU A 51 -12.98 2.34 -9.95
C LEU A 51 -13.54 2.36 -11.38
N SER A 52 -12.72 2.88 -12.29
CA SER A 52 -13.05 3.06 -13.70
C SER A 52 -11.81 2.94 -14.58
N CYS A 53 -12.00 2.90 -15.90
CA CYS A 53 -10.91 2.95 -16.87
C CYS A 53 -10.05 4.23 -16.74
N ASN A 54 -10.58 5.30 -16.16
CA ASN A 54 -9.83 6.55 -15.94
C ASN A 54 -8.71 6.38 -14.91
N ASP A 55 -8.88 5.50 -13.92
CA ASP A 55 -7.88 5.23 -12.89
C ASP A 55 -6.66 4.51 -13.52
N VAL A 56 -6.92 3.51 -14.37
CA VAL A 56 -5.88 2.83 -15.17
C VAL A 56 -5.20 3.81 -16.13
N ALA A 57 -5.97 4.68 -16.80
CA ALA A 57 -5.41 5.70 -17.68
C ALA A 57 -4.52 6.71 -16.93
N ALA A 58 -4.82 7.01 -15.66
CA ALA A 58 -3.98 7.87 -14.82
C ALA A 58 -2.62 7.23 -14.52
N LEU A 59 -2.60 5.92 -14.22
CA LEU A 59 -1.34 5.19 -14.02
C LEU A 59 -0.50 5.15 -15.31
N ARG A 60 -1.12 4.91 -16.46
CA ARG A 60 -0.41 4.98 -17.76
C ARG A 60 0.22 6.35 -18.01
N ARG A 61 -0.51 7.44 -17.72
CA ARG A 61 0.03 8.81 -17.80
C ARG A 61 1.17 9.07 -16.83
N ALA A 62 1.21 8.34 -15.72
CA ALA A 62 2.29 8.41 -14.74
C ALA A 62 3.52 7.56 -15.12
N GLY A 63 3.47 6.83 -16.24
CA GLY A 63 4.59 6.08 -16.81
C GLY A 63 4.53 4.57 -16.62
N PHE A 64 3.48 4.04 -16.00
CA PHE A 64 3.31 2.59 -15.81
C PHE A 64 2.83 1.89 -17.09
N CYS A 65 3.37 0.72 -17.38
CA CYS A 65 2.86 -0.16 -18.43
C CYS A 65 1.68 -1.02 -17.92
N ASP A 66 1.02 -1.75 -18.82
CA ASP A 66 -0.13 -2.57 -18.45
C ASP A 66 0.24 -3.72 -17.50
N GLU A 67 1.45 -4.25 -17.61
CA GLU A 67 1.99 -5.28 -16.72
C GLU A 67 2.17 -4.73 -15.29
N ASP A 68 2.78 -3.55 -15.13
CA ASP A 68 2.91 -2.89 -13.82
C ASP A 68 1.55 -2.64 -13.15
N ILE A 69 0.55 -2.23 -13.94
CA ILE A 69 -0.80 -1.93 -13.43
C ILE A 69 -1.51 -3.22 -13.00
N LEU A 70 -1.32 -4.31 -13.75
CA LEU A 70 -1.84 -5.62 -13.40
C LEU A 70 -1.23 -6.10 -12.07
N ASP A 71 0.09 -6.00 -11.94
CA ASP A 71 0.82 -6.39 -10.72
C ASP A 71 0.34 -5.58 -9.52
N ALA A 72 0.19 -4.26 -9.67
CA ALA A 72 -0.36 -3.39 -8.64
C ALA A 72 -1.78 -3.82 -8.21
N ALA A 73 -2.67 -4.08 -9.17
CA ALA A 73 -4.04 -4.49 -8.88
C ALA A 73 -4.09 -5.86 -8.18
N GLN A 74 -3.26 -6.81 -8.60
CA GLN A 74 -3.17 -8.14 -7.99
C GLN A 74 -2.63 -8.05 -6.56
N LEU A 75 -1.55 -7.30 -6.34
CA LEU A 75 -0.91 -7.16 -5.03
C LEU A 75 -1.87 -6.49 -4.03
N VAL A 76 -2.48 -5.37 -4.42
CA VAL A 76 -3.46 -4.68 -3.58
C VAL A 76 -4.69 -5.56 -3.32
N GLY A 77 -5.15 -6.30 -4.32
CA GLY A 77 -6.25 -7.26 -4.18
C GLY A 77 -5.93 -8.41 -3.23
N TYR A 78 -4.71 -8.95 -3.30
CA TYR A 78 -4.24 -10.03 -2.45
C TYR A 78 -4.21 -9.61 -0.97
N PHE A 79 -3.62 -8.45 -0.64
CA PHE A 79 -3.63 -7.94 0.73
C PHE A 79 -5.03 -7.68 1.25
N ASN A 80 -5.89 -7.14 0.38
CA ASN A 80 -7.30 -6.95 0.67
C ASN A 80 -7.99 -8.28 1.06
N TYR A 81 -7.74 -9.36 0.30
CA TYR A 81 -8.27 -10.68 0.63
C TYR A 81 -7.69 -11.23 1.93
N ALA A 82 -6.37 -11.25 2.08
CA ALA A 82 -5.67 -11.81 3.23
C ALA A 82 -6.10 -11.12 4.54
N ASN A 83 -6.13 -9.79 4.55
CA ASN A 83 -6.57 -9.00 5.71
C ASN A 83 -7.99 -9.39 6.14
N ARG A 84 -8.93 -9.49 5.17
CA ARG A 84 -10.32 -9.86 5.48
C ARG A 84 -10.45 -11.27 6.03
N VAL A 85 -9.66 -12.23 5.53
CA VAL A 85 -9.67 -13.61 6.03
C VAL A 85 -9.14 -13.66 7.46
N MET A 86 -8.03 -12.98 7.75
CA MET A 86 -7.47 -12.95 9.10
C MET A 86 -8.40 -12.27 10.10
N ASP A 87 -8.97 -11.12 9.72
CA ASP A 87 -9.94 -10.39 10.54
C ASP A 87 -11.18 -11.25 10.82
N ALA A 88 -11.71 -11.94 9.82
CA ALA A 88 -12.88 -12.80 9.96
C ALA A 88 -12.65 -14.01 10.89
N LEU A 89 -11.40 -14.48 10.98
CA LEU A 89 -11.00 -15.59 11.84
C LEU A 89 -10.46 -15.13 13.22
N GLY A 90 -10.32 -13.82 13.44
CA GLY A 90 -9.74 -13.27 14.66
C GLY A 90 -8.27 -13.64 14.84
N ILE A 91 -7.54 -13.85 13.74
CA ILE A 91 -6.10 -14.17 13.78
C ILE A 91 -5.34 -12.89 14.13
N ALA A 92 -4.69 -12.91 15.30
CA ALA A 92 -3.79 -11.84 15.70
C ALA A 92 -2.46 -11.94 14.93
N PRO A 93 -1.75 -10.81 14.70
CA PRO A 93 -0.40 -10.84 14.17
C PRO A 93 0.52 -11.69 15.06
N GLU A 94 1.53 -12.33 14.47
CA GLU A 94 2.55 -13.04 15.23
C GLU A 94 3.23 -12.08 16.23
N PRO A 95 3.59 -12.54 17.45
CA PRO A 95 4.24 -11.70 18.46
C PRO A 95 5.49 -10.99 17.97
N GLU A 96 6.25 -11.62 17.07
CA GLU A 96 7.46 -11.10 16.46
C GLU A 96 7.20 -9.93 15.51
N MET A 97 5.98 -9.81 14.99
CA MET A 97 5.56 -8.77 14.07
C MET A 97 4.98 -7.54 14.79
N ARG A 98 4.75 -7.59 16.10
CA ARG A 98 4.26 -6.43 16.85
C ARG A 98 5.27 -5.30 16.83
N TYR A 99 4.80 -4.08 16.57
CA TYR A 99 5.62 -2.88 16.65
C TYR A 99 6.38 -2.84 17.98
N ARG A 100 7.72 -2.83 17.88
CA ARG A 100 8.62 -2.64 19.02
C ARG A 100 9.14 -1.20 18.98
N PRO A 101 8.73 -0.32 19.92
CA PRO A 101 9.29 1.02 19.96
C PRO A 101 10.80 0.95 20.20
N PRO A 102 11.60 1.85 19.60
CA PRO A 102 13.02 1.96 19.89
C PRO A 102 13.25 2.33 21.37
N GLU A 103 14.30 1.76 21.98
CA GLU A 103 14.76 2.11 23.33
C GLU A 103 15.24 3.56 23.46
#